data_AF-A0A094A898-F1
#
_entry.id   AF-A0A094A898-F1
#
_cell.length_a   1.000
_cell.length_b   1.000
_cell.length_c   1.000
_cell.angle_alpha   90.00
_cell.angle_beta   90.00
_cell.angle_gamma   90.00
#
_symmetry.space_group_name_H-M   'P 1'
#
loop_
_entity.id
_entity.type
_entity.pdbx_description
1 polymer ?
#
loop_
_entity_poly.entity_id
_entity_poly.type
_entity_poly.pdbx_seq_one_letter_code
_entity_poly.pdbx_strand_id
1 'polypeptide(L)'
;MSSMKIPDGLPDIVAARFQEAKGSGDLLAFDSTAAVLDVNGIPFQLRYCPTLKSKPKSNGPTNPSSPPFNPFLNPPASLFITDIGPSHHLVLNKFALTPNHTILATKSFESQTELLAPNDLEATYALLAAYDAAGHRLFGFFNSGPHSGASQPHRHVQFLPVESMRKDPVYVFCCADKEGGVAGEIA
;
A
#
# COMPACT_ATOMS: atom_id res chain seq x y z
N MET A 1 8.82 -9.06 26.76
CA MET A 1 8.18 -8.48 25.56
C MET A 1 9.28 -8.25 24.54
N SER A 2 9.22 -8.86 23.35
CA SER A 2 10.20 -8.58 22.31
C SER A 2 10.02 -7.14 21.85
N SER A 3 11.09 -6.35 21.93
CA SER A 3 11.10 -4.95 21.50
C SER A 3 10.78 -4.83 20.01
N MET A 4 9.95 -3.86 19.66
CA MET A 4 9.74 -3.44 18.29
C MET A 4 11.07 -2.97 17.68
N LYS A 5 11.46 -3.58 16.57
CA LYS A 5 12.69 -3.25 15.86
C LYS A 5 12.35 -2.72 14.48
N ILE A 6 12.82 -1.50 14.21
CA ILE A 6 12.75 -0.84 12.91
C ILE A 6 14.19 -0.60 12.46
N PRO A 7 14.58 -0.93 11.23
CA PRO A 7 15.90 -0.57 10.71
C PRO A 7 16.10 0.94 10.66
N ASP A 8 17.29 1.41 11.01
CA ASP A 8 17.69 2.81 10.82
C ASP A 8 17.72 3.13 9.32
N GLY A 9 17.36 4.37 8.95
CA GLY A 9 17.32 4.79 7.55
C GLY A 9 16.24 4.07 6.71
N LEU A 10 15.14 3.64 7.34
CA LEU A 10 14.08 2.90 6.66
C LEU A 10 13.59 3.55 5.35
N PRO A 11 13.39 4.88 5.23
CA PRO A 11 12.98 5.48 3.96
C PRO A 11 13.95 5.21 2.81
N ASP A 12 15.26 5.25 3.07
CA ASP A 12 16.29 4.98 2.06
C ASP A 12 16.31 3.50 1.68
N ILE A 13 16.14 2.60 2.65
CA ILE A 13 16.03 1.15 2.42
C ILE A 13 14.82 0.84 1.52
N VAL A 14 13.67 1.46 1.81
CA VAL A 14 12.45 1.31 1.01
C VAL A 14 12.66 1.84 -0.40
N ALA A 15 13.26 3.02 -0.55
CA ALA A 15 13.53 3.62 -1.85
C ALA A 15 14.50 2.78 -2.69
N ALA A 16 15.58 2.27 -2.09
CA ALA A 16 16.53 1.40 -2.75
C ALA A 16 15.85 0.11 -3.24
N ARG A 17 15.10 -0.58 -2.36
CA ARG A 17 14.38 -1.81 -2.75
C ARG A 17 13.34 -1.55 -3.83
N PHE A 18 12.68 -0.40 -3.80
CA PHE A 18 11.74 -0.02 -4.84
C PHE A 18 12.41 0.11 -6.21
N GLN A 19 13.58 0.77 -6.28
CA GLN A 19 14.32 0.89 -7.54
C GLN A 19 14.84 -0.47 -8.03
N GLU A 20 15.34 -1.31 -7.14
CA GLU A 20 15.79 -2.67 -7.47
C GLU A 20 14.64 -3.51 -8.07
N ALA A 21 13.50 -3.59 -7.36
CA ALA A 21 12.35 -4.37 -7.79
C ALA A 21 11.70 -3.82 -9.07
N LYS A 22 11.72 -2.49 -9.25
CA LYS A 22 11.28 -1.86 -10.49
C LYS A 22 12.23 -2.19 -11.65
N GLY A 23 13.54 -2.14 -11.40
CA GLY A 23 14.57 -2.43 -12.39
C GLY A 23 14.59 -3.90 -12.85
N SER A 24 14.28 -4.84 -11.95
CA SER A 24 14.15 -6.27 -12.29
C SER A 24 12.82 -6.62 -12.98
N GLY A 25 11.83 -5.73 -12.94
CA GLY A 25 10.47 -5.98 -13.43
C GLY A 25 9.59 -6.76 -12.46
N ASP A 26 10.06 -7.05 -11.24
CA ASP A 26 9.27 -7.73 -10.20
C ASP A 26 8.18 -6.82 -9.61
N LEU A 27 8.42 -5.50 -9.64
CA LEU A 27 7.49 -4.45 -9.29
C LEU A 27 7.05 -3.70 -10.56
N LEU A 28 5.73 -3.55 -10.73
CA LEU A 28 5.12 -2.81 -11.80
C LEU A 28 4.75 -1.41 -11.29
N ALA A 29 5.56 -0.42 -11.66
CA ALA A 29 5.29 0.98 -11.40
C ALA A 29 4.46 1.57 -12.55
N PHE A 30 3.35 2.23 -12.23
CA PHE A 30 2.47 2.81 -13.24
C PHE A 30 2.64 4.32 -13.35
N ASP A 31 2.77 4.81 -14.58
CA ASP A 31 2.75 6.23 -14.85
C ASP A 31 1.36 6.81 -14.60
N SER A 32 1.33 7.90 -13.85
CA SER A 32 0.11 8.62 -13.54
C SER A 32 0.33 10.14 -13.49
N THR A 33 -0.73 10.85 -13.83
CA THR A 33 -0.83 12.31 -13.71
C THR A 33 -1.78 12.64 -12.58
N ALA A 34 -1.46 13.66 -11.79
CA ALA A 34 -2.30 14.14 -10.72
C ALA A 34 -2.77 15.56 -11.04
N ALA A 35 -4.02 15.87 -10.71
CA ALA A 35 -4.59 17.20 -10.72
C ALA A 35 -5.24 17.47 -9.36
N VAL A 36 -5.23 18.71 -8.91
CA VAL A 36 -5.97 19.14 -7.72
C VAL A 36 -7.24 19.84 -8.18
N LEU A 37 -8.37 19.40 -7.64
CA LEU A 37 -9.68 19.97 -7.89
C LEU A 37 -10.17 20.60 -6.59
N ASP A 38 -10.62 21.84 -6.63
CA ASP A 38 -11.37 22.43 -5.53
C ASP A 38 -12.85 22.08 -5.72
N VAL A 39 -13.43 21.39 -4.74
CA VAL A 39 -14.86 21.09 -4.71
C VAL A 39 -15.43 21.68 -3.43
N ASN A 40 -16.11 22.81 -3.55
CA ASN A 40 -16.72 23.53 -2.43
C ASN A 40 -15.71 23.91 -1.32
N GLY A 41 -14.50 24.33 -1.69
CA GLY A 41 -13.43 24.72 -0.76
C GLY A 41 -12.66 23.54 -0.16
N ILE A 42 -12.93 22.32 -0.61
CA ILE A 42 -12.18 21.12 -0.22
C ILE A 42 -11.27 20.70 -1.37
N PRO A 43 -9.95 20.65 -1.18
CA PRO A 43 -9.03 20.20 -2.22
C PRO A 43 -9.06 18.67 -2.33
N PHE A 44 -9.36 18.18 -3.53
CA PHE A 44 -9.29 16.78 -3.91
C PHE A 44 -8.11 16.54 -4.86
N GLN A 45 -7.30 15.52 -4.59
CA GLN A 45 -6.31 15.06 -5.56
C GLN A 45 -6.91 13.97 -6.45
N LEU A 46 -7.12 14.28 -7.73
CA LEU A 46 -7.49 13.30 -8.74
C LEU A 46 -6.23 12.74 -9.39
N ARG A 47 -6.09 11.41 -9.41
CA ARG A 47 -4.98 10.72 -10.07
C ARG A 47 -5.48 9.89 -11.24
N TYR A 48 -4.99 10.21 -12.43
CA TYR A 48 -5.29 9.51 -13.66
C TYR A 48 -4.16 8.54 -14.03
N CYS A 49 -4.52 7.27 -14.22
CA CYS A 49 -3.60 6.20 -14.62
C CYS A 49 -4.22 5.38 -15.75
N PRO A 50 -3.89 5.67 -17.03
CA PRO A 50 -4.58 5.07 -18.17
C PRO A 50 -4.39 3.54 -18.26
N THR A 51 -3.25 3.04 -17.76
CA THR A 51 -2.85 1.63 -17.81
C THR A 51 -3.61 0.73 -16.82
N LEU A 52 -4.32 1.30 -15.84
CA LEU A 52 -5.14 0.51 -14.91
C LEU A 52 -6.37 -0.13 -15.58
N LYS A 53 -6.76 0.32 -16.79
CA LYS A 53 -7.83 -0.31 -17.57
C LYS A 53 -7.51 -1.76 -17.95
N SER A 54 -6.23 -2.09 -18.08
CA SER A 54 -5.72 -3.42 -18.43
C SER A 54 -5.06 -4.09 -17.24
N LYS A 55 -5.76 -4.19 -16.10
CA LYS A 55 -5.29 -4.97 -14.95
C LYS A 55 -4.97 -6.40 -15.41
N PRO A 56 -3.75 -6.93 -15.16
CA PRO A 56 -3.48 -8.33 -15.41
C PRO A 56 -4.49 -9.14 -14.59
N LYS A 57 -5.26 -9.98 -15.27
CA LYS A 57 -6.13 -10.95 -14.58
C LYS A 57 -5.21 -11.83 -13.75
N SER A 58 -5.56 -12.03 -12.48
CA SER A 58 -4.91 -13.07 -11.68
C SER A 58 -4.93 -14.35 -12.50
N ASN A 59 -3.76 -14.90 -12.81
CA ASN A 59 -3.68 -16.27 -13.27
C ASN A 59 -4.15 -17.10 -12.09
N GLY A 60 -5.45 -17.38 -12.07
CA GLY A 60 -6.06 -18.25 -11.09
C GLY A 60 -5.28 -19.57 -11.03
N PRO A 61 -5.33 -20.28 -9.90
CA PRO A 61 -4.57 -21.49 -9.75
C PRO A 61 -4.87 -22.42 -10.93
N THR A 62 -3.81 -22.87 -11.61
CA THR A 62 -3.90 -23.82 -12.73
C THR A 62 -4.48 -25.17 -12.29
N ASN A 63 -4.60 -25.39 -10.98
CA ASN A 63 -5.27 -26.52 -10.36
C ASN A 63 -6.32 -26.04 -9.32
N PRO A 64 -7.58 -26.50 -9.41
CA PRO A 64 -8.63 -26.12 -8.45
C PRO A 64 -8.40 -26.62 -7.01
N SER A 65 -7.40 -27.48 -6.79
CA SER A 65 -7.06 -28.04 -5.47
C SER A 65 -5.92 -27.31 -4.75
N SER A 66 -5.24 -26.34 -5.37
CA SER A 66 -4.19 -25.56 -4.68
C SER A 66 -4.81 -24.40 -3.91
N PRO A 67 -4.36 -24.12 -2.67
CA PRO A 67 -4.85 -22.99 -1.91
C PRO A 67 -4.67 -21.68 -2.68
N PRO A 68 -5.55 -20.69 -2.50
CA PRO A 68 -5.42 -19.39 -3.13
C PRO A 68 -4.04 -18.79 -2.84
N PHE A 69 -3.39 -18.22 -3.88
CA PHE A 69 -2.11 -17.56 -3.71
C PHE A 69 -2.23 -16.40 -2.72
N ASN A 70 -1.45 -16.44 -1.63
CA ASN A 70 -1.38 -15.39 -0.63
C ASN A 70 0.01 -14.74 -0.68
N PRO A 71 0.13 -13.50 -1.20
CA PRO A 71 1.43 -12.85 -1.41
C PRO A 71 2.13 -12.47 -0.10
N PHE A 72 1.44 -12.50 1.05
CA PHE A 72 1.98 -12.03 2.33
C PHE A 72 2.41 -13.16 3.26
N LEU A 73 1.94 -14.40 3.05
CA LEU A 73 2.43 -15.56 3.81
C LEU A 73 3.88 -15.90 3.44
N ASN A 74 4.23 -15.78 2.15
CA ASN A 74 5.57 -15.99 1.65
C ASN A 74 5.90 -14.88 0.64
N PRO A 75 6.22 -13.66 1.11
CA PRO A 75 6.47 -12.54 0.23
C PRO A 75 7.68 -12.82 -0.68
N PRO A 76 7.59 -12.51 -1.99
CA PRO A 76 8.73 -12.63 -2.88
C PRO A 76 9.92 -11.82 -2.35
N ALA A 77 11.13 -12.39 -2.41
CA ALA A 77 12.34 -11.75 -1.90
C ALA A 77 12.59 -10.36 -2.53
N SER A 78 12.25 -10.20 -3.80
CA SER A 78 12.34 -8.92 -4.51
C SER A 78 11.40 -7.84 -3.97
N LEU A 79 10.30 -8.21 -3.31
CA LEU A 79 9.34 -7.26 -2.73
C LEU A 79 9.44 -7.16 -1.21
N PHE A 80 10.12 -8.09 -0.54
CA PHE A 80 10.29 -8.11 0.92
C PHE A 80 11.32 -7.09 1.39
N ILE A 81 10.96 -6.15 2.27
CA ILE A 81 11.89 -5.10 2.74
C ILE A 81 12.59 -5.56 4.01
N THR A 82 11.81 -5.80 5.07
CA THR A 82 12.31 -6.19 6.39
C THR A 82 11.16 -6.76 7.23
N ASP A 83 11.50 -7.48 8.29
CA ASP A 83 10.58 -7.73 9.38
C ASP A 83 10.40 -6.47 10.23
N ILE A 84 9.18 -6.28 10.75
CA ILE A 84 8.83 -5.22 11.70
C ILE A 84 8.36 -5.89 12.98
N GLY A 85 9.24 -5.87 13.99
CA GLY A 85 9.02 -6.65 15.20
C GLY A 85 8.82 -8.15 14.93
N PRO A 86 8.17 -8.88 15.86
CA PRO A 86 8.00 -10.33 15.73
C PRO A 86 6.89 -10.74 14.75
N SER A 87 5.89 -9.90 14.52
CA SER A 87 4.59 -10.31 13.94
C SER A 87 4.32 -9.83 12.53
N HIS A 88 5.17 -8.98 11.95
CA HIS A 88 4.88 -8.37 10.65
C HIS A 88 6.05 -8.43 9.67
N HIS A 89 5.70 -8.47 8.38
CA HIS A 89 6.58 -8.20 7.25
C HIS A 89 6.25 -6.82 6.69
N LEU A 90 7.27 -6.02 6.37
CA LEU A 90 7.13 -4.85 5.52
C LEU A 90 7.53 -5.23 4.09
N VAL A 91 6.63 -5.03 3.14
CA VAL A 91 6.84 -5.39 1.73
C VAL A 91 6.47 -4.24 0.82
N LEU A 92 6.98 -4.23 -0.41
CA LEU A 92 6.54 -3.32 -1.45
C LEU A 92 5.21 -3.77 -2.05
N ASN A 93 4.36 -2.82 -2.40
CA ASN A 93 3.22 -3.09 -3.27
C ASN A 93 3.72 -3.40 -4.69
N LYS A 94 3.45 -4.62 -5.17
CA LYS A 94 3.82 -5.07 -6.52
C LYS A 94 3.27 -4.17 -7.64
N PHE A 95 2.09 -3.58 -7.42
CA PHE A 95 1.36 -2.79 -8.41
C PHE A 95 1.33 -1.31 -7.97
N ALA A 96 2.50 -0.67 -7.99
CA ALA A 96 2.69 0.64 -7.39
C ALA A 96 2.22 1.77 -8.31
N LEU A 97 1.13 2.43 -7.93
CA LEU A 97 0.69 3.69 -8.54
C LEU A 97 1.51 4.90 -8.05
N THR A 98 1.93 4.84 -6.79
CA THR A 98 2.76 5.84 -6.11
C THR A 98 4.09 5.17 -5.77
N PRO A 99 5.24 5.84 -6.02
CA PRO A 99 6.54 5.32 -5.63
C PRO A 99 6.60 4.95 -4.15
N ASN A 100 7.38 3.93 -3.81
CA ASN A 100 7.67 3.54 -2.43
C ASN A 100 6.41 3.16 -1.61
N HIS A 101 5.32 2.76 -2.27
CA HIS A 101 4.13 2.24 -1.60
C HIS A 101 4.46 0.92 -0.90
N THR A 102 4.39 0.90 0.43
CA THR A 102 4.66 -0.29 1.25
C THR A 102 3.39 -0.85 1.90
N ILE A 103 3.45 -2.13 2.23
CA ILE A 103 2.40 -2.88 2.90
C ILE A 103 3.02 -3.54 4.14
N LEU A 104 2.45 -3.27 5.31
CA LEU A 104 2.74 -3.97 6.56
C LEU A 104 1.73 -5.11 6.72
N ALA A 105 2.15 -6.35 6.49
CA ALA A 105 1.28 -7.52 6.58
C ALA A 105 1.67 -8.38 7.79
N THR A 106 0.70 -9.06 8.38
CA THR A 106 0.96 -10.06 9.43
C THR A 106 1.74 -11.25 8.85
N LYS A 107 2.64 -11.86 9.62
CA LYS A 107 3.39 -13.06 9.18
C LYS A 107 2.47 -14.28 9.08
N SER A 108 1.57 -14.41 10.06
CA SER A 108 0.51 -15.42 10.06
C SER A 108 -0.74 -14.87 9.39
N PHE A 109 -1.51 -15.73 8.74
CA PHE A 109 -2.79 -15.32 8.17
C PHE A 109 -3.75 -14.87 9.28
N GLU A 110 -4.23 -13.65 9.11
CA GLU A 110 -5.21 -12.99 9.96
C GLU A 110 -6.21 -12.29 9.05
N SER A 111 -7.48 -12.16 9.46
CA SER A 111 -8.50 -11.63 8.55
C SER A 111 -8.39 -10.11 8.39
N GLN A 112 -8.44 -9.62 7.15
CA GLN A 112 -8.53 -8.19 6.82
C GLN A 112 -9.81 -7.53 7.34
N THR A 113 -10.87 -8.31 7.57
CA THR A 113 -12.17 -7.79 8.06
C THR A 113 -12.22 -7.65 9.59
N GLU A 114 -11.20 -8.13 10.30
CA GLU A 114 -11.11 -7.95 11.74
C GLU A 114 -10.49 -6.59 12.08
N LEU A 115 -10.69 -6.16 13.34
CA LEU A 115 -10.06 -4.97 13.87
C LEU A 115 -8.54 -5.16 13.95
N LEU A 116 -7.81 -4.05 13.86
CA LEU A 116 -6.38 -4.04 14.12
C LEU A 116 -6.10 -4.50 15.56
N ALA A 117 -5.20 -5.46 15.71
CA ALA A 117 -4.70 -5.91 16.99
C ALA A 117 -3.71 -4.87 17.57
N PRO A 118 -3.42 -4.92 18.89
CA PRO A 118 -2.45 -4.01 19.51
C PRO A 118 -1.09 -4.00 18.82
N ASN A 119 -0.59 -5.17 18.39
CA ASN A 119 0.69 -5.29 17.69
C ASN A 119 0.66 -4.63 16.30
N ASP A 120 -0.50 -4.60 15.63
CA ASP A 120 -0.64 -3.92 14.32
C ASP A 120 -0.53 -2.40 14.50
N LEU A 121 -1.17 -1.87 15.54
CA LEU A 121 -1.12 -0.44 15.89
C LEU A 121 0.28 -0.02 16.34
N GLU A 122 0.93 -0.83 17.17
CA GLU A 122 2.30 -0.60 17.61
C GLU A 122 3.26 -0.55 16.40
N ALA A 123 3.19 -1.55 15.51
CA ALA A 123 4.03 -1.61 14.31
C ALA A 123 3.74 -0.45 13.35
N THR A 124 2.47 -0.10 13.17
CA THR A 124 2.05 1.07 12.38
C THR A 124 2.63 2.36 12.94
N TYR A 125 2.52 2.57 14.25
CA TYR A 125 3.05 3.76 14.90
C TYR A 125 4.57 3.85 14.80
N ALA A 126 5.28 2.73 14.97
CA ALA A 126 6.74 2.72 14.86
C ALA A 126 7.22 3.05 13.43
N LEU A 127 6.50 2.63 12.39
CA LEU A 127 6.80 3.04 11.01
C LEU A 127 6.61 4.55 10.81
N LEU A 128 5.49 5.10 11.31
CA LEU A 128 5.24 6.55 11.26
C LEU A 128 6.36 7.33 11.97
N ALA A 129 6.74 6.89 13.18
CA ALA A 129 7.80 7.51 13.97
C ALA A 129 9.18 7.40 13.30
N ALA A 130 9.49 6.27 12.67
CA ALA A 130 10.76 6.09 11.96
C ALA A 130 10.88 7.01 10.72
N TYR A 131 9.78 7.22 10.00
CA TYR A 131 9.76 8.19 8.89
C TYR A 131 9.88 9.63 9.40
N ASP A 132 9.17 9.98 10.47
CA ASP A 132 9.22 11.31 11.08
C ASP A 132 10.63 11.65 11.61
N ALA A 133 11.27 10.70 12.30
CA ALA A 133 12.65 10.83 12.78
C ALA A 133 13.68 11.01 11.64
N ALA A 134 13.38 10.48 10.46
CA ALA A 134 14.18 10.67 9.25
C ALA A 134 13.83 11.94 8.47
N GLY A 135 12.91 12.78 8.97
CA GLY A 135 12.49 14.02 8.32
C GLY A 135 11.49 13.84 7.18
N HIS A 136 10.81 12.70 7.11
CA HIS A 136 9.80 12.36 6.10
C HIS A 136 8.41 12.22 6.71
N ARG A 137 7.37 12.35 5.88
CA ARG A 137 5.99 12.09 6.31
C ARG A 137 5.46 10.81 5.67
N LEU A 138 4.77 10.00 6.48
CA LEU A 138 4.15 8.76 6.03
C LEU A 138 2.63 8.81 6.27
N PHE A 139 1.85 8.41 5.27
CA PHE A 139 0.40 8.25 5.38
C PHE A 139 0.05 6.78 5.45
N GLY A 140 -0.52 6.33 6.57
CA GLY A 140 -0.98 4.95 6.78
C GLY A 140 -2.50 4.84 6.68
N PHE A 141 -3.00 3.78 6.07
CA PHE A 141 -4.44 3.50 5.98
C PHE A 141 -4.75 2.00 6.00
N PHE A 142 -5.92 1.65 6.52
CA PHE A 142 -6.40 0.28 6.68
C PHE A 142 -7.82 0.16 6.11
N ASN A 143 -7.98 -0.72 5.12
CA ASN A 143 -9.27 -0.97 4.47
C ASN A 143 -9.88 -2.24 5.07
N SER A 144 -10.93 -2.11 5.88
CA SER A 144 -11.59 -3.23 6.54
C SER A 144 -13.06 -3.39 6.13
N GLY A 145 -13.44 -4.61 5.79
CA GLY A 145 -14.79 -4.95 5.36
C GLY A 145 -14.97 -5.01 3.83
N PRO A 146 -16.07 -5.62 3.35
CA PRO A 146 -16.27 -5.96 1.94
C PRO A 146 -16.36 -4.75 1.00
N HIS A 147 -16.80 -3.60 1.51
CA HIS A 147 -16.97 -2.36 0.73
C HIS A 147 -15.82 -1.36 0.89
N SER A 148 -14.77 -1.71 1.64
CA SER A 148 -13.65 -0.80 1.97
C SER A 148 -12.63 -0.61 0.85
N GLY A 149 -12.80 -1.29 -0.29
CA GLY A 149 -11.81 -1.30 -1.36
C GLY A 149 -10.66 -2.29 -1.16
N ALA A 150 -10.61 -3.06 -0.07
CA ALA A 150 -9.62 -4.12 0.14
C ALA A 150 -9.56 -5.11 -1.06
N SER A 151 -8.35 -5.62 -1.36
CA SER A 151 -8.12 -6.58 -2.46
C SER A 151 -7.48 -7.89 -2.01
N GLN A 152 -7.02 -7.96 -0.77
CA GLN A 152 -6.43 -9.16 -0.17
C GLN A 152 -7.14 -9.46 1.15
N PRO A 153 -7.49 -10.73 1.42
CA PRO A 153 -8.19 -11.11 2.66
C PRO A 153 -7.26 -11.20 3.87
N HIS A 154 -5.94 -11.20 3.66
CA HIS A 154 -4.93 -11.27 4.71
C HIS A 154 -4.66 -9.86 5.28
N ARG A 155 -4.75 -9.70 6.61
CA ARG A 155 -4.53 -8.47 7.37
C ARG A 155 -3.26 -7.73 6.96
N HIS A 156 -3.45 -6.50 6.50
CA HIS A 156 -2.37 -5.58 6.13
C HIS A 156 -2.78 -4.11 6.24
N VAL A 157 -1.81 -3.27 6.64
CA VAL A 157 -1.90 -1.81 6.63
C VAL A 157 -1.05 -1.29 5.47
N GLN A 158 -1.55 -0.30 4.73
CA GLN A 158 -0.87 0.29 3.58
C GLN A 158 -0.26 1.64 3.96
N PHE A 159 0.90 1.94 3.38
CA PHE A 159 1.59 3.19 3.62
C PHE A 159 2.08 3.84 2.33
N LEU A 160 1.95 5.17 2.28
CA LEU A 160 2.41 6.01 1.20
C LEU A 160 3.27 7.14 1.77
N PRO A 161 4.52 7.32 1.32
CA PRO A 161 5.28 8.53 1.63
C PRO A 161 4.53 9.75 1.07
N VAL A 162 4.30 10.75 1.91
CA VAL A 162 3.48 11.92 1.54
C VAL A 162 4.15 12.71 0.42
N GLU A 163 5.47 12.77 0.41
CA GLU A 163 6.28 13.38 -0.64
C GLU A 163 6.07 12.69 -1.98
N SER A 164 5.84 11.38 -1.99
CA SER A 164 5.55 10.62 -3.21
C SER A 164 4.13 10.86 -3.74
N MET A 165 3.23 11.32 -2.88
CA MET A 165 1.87 11.73 -3.26
C MET A 165 1.81 13.19 -3.75
N ARG A 166 2.77 14.02 -3.34
CA ARG A 166 2.86 15.44 -3.73
C ARG A 166 3.58 15.58 -5.07
N LYS A 167 2.92 16.19 -6.04
CA LYS A 167 3.57 16.93 -7.11
C LYS A 167 3.08 18.37 -6.93
N ASP A 168 3.88 19.20 -6.27
CA ASP A 168 3.63 20.61 -5.88
C ASP A 168 2.64 20.84 -4.70
N PRO A 169 2.65 22.02 -4.01
CA PRO A 169 2.39 22.12 -2.58
C PRO A 169 0.89 22.13 -2.26
N VAL A 170 0.25 20.97 -2.18
CA VAL A 170 -1.12 20.86 -1.64
C VAL A 170 -1.30 19.60 -0.78
N TYR A 171 -2.15 19.75 0.23
CA TYR A 171 -2.60 18.74 1.17
C TYR A 171 -3.28 17.56 0.44
N VAL A 172 -2.92 16.33 0.82
CA VAL A 172 -3.45 15.10 0.21
C VAL A 172 -4.54 14.53 1.11
N PHE A 173 -5.73 14.33 0.55
CA PHE A 173 -6.74 13.38 1.04
C PHE A 173 -6.99 12.36 -0.07
N CYS A 174 -6.94 11.08 0.27
CA CYS A 174 -7.22 9.97 -0.63
C CYS A 174 -8.53 9.31 -0.18
N CYS A 175 -9.58 9.39 -1.00
CA CYS A 175 -10.78 8.56 -0.86
C CYS A 175 -10.70 7.46 -1.92
N ALA A 176 -10.92 6.21 -1.53
CA ALA A 176 -10.90 5.06 -2.43
C ALA A 176 -12.31 4.48 -2.52
N ASP A 177 -13.13 4.97 -3.44
CA ASP A 177 -14.42 4.35 -3.75
C ASP A 177 -14.24 3.30 -4.85
N LYS A 178 -14.71 2.08 -4.56
CA LYS A 178 -14.97 1.04 -5.57
C LYS A 178 -16.47 0.96 -5.79
N GLU A 179 -17.05 1.88 -6.54
CA GLU A 179 -18.31 1.59 -7.22
C GLU A 179 -18.19 1.96 -8.71
N GLY A 180 -18.11 0.91 -9.52
CA GLY A 180 -18.42 0.99 -10.93
C GLY A 180 -19.92 1.14 -11.08
N GLY A 181 -20.39 2.37 -11.23
CA GLY A 181 -21.73 2.70 -11.65
C GLY A 181 -21.65 3.74 -12.77
N VAL A 182 -22.18 3.41 -13.94
CA VAL A 182 -22.31 4.33 -15.07
C VAL A 182 -23.28 5.44 -14.64
N ALA A 183 -22.77 6.63 -14.32
CA ALA A 183 -23.62 7.80 -14.18
C ALA A 183 -23.90 8.35 -15.58
N GLY A 184 -25.14 8.15 -16.01
CA GLY A 184 -25.69 8.69 -17.23
C GLY A 184 -25.77 10.22 -17.24
N GLU A 185 -26.00 10.68 -18.46
CA GLU A 185 -26.17 12.03 -18.97
C GLU A 185 -26.85 13.08 -18.05
N ILE A 186 -26.23 14.26 -18.06
CA ILE A 186 -26.83 15.59 -18.31
C ILE A 186 -28.37 15.64 -18.40
N ALA A 187 -28.99 16.25 -17.38
CA ALA A 187 -29.96 17.34 -17.49
C ALA A 187 -30.08 18.05 -16.13
#